data_AF-A0A2S9YX95-F1
#
_entry.id   AF-A0A2S9YX95-F1
#
_cell.length_a   1.000
_cell.length_b   1.000
_cell.length_c   1.000
_cell.angle_alpha   90.00
_cell.angle_beta   90.00
_cell.angle_gamma   90.00
#
_symmetry.space_group_name_H-M   'P 1'
#
loop_
_entity.id
_entity.type
_entity.pdbx_description
1 polymer ?
#
loop_
_entity_poly.entity_id
_entity_poly.type
_entity_poly.pdbx_seq_one_letter_code
_entity_poly.pdbx_strand_id
1 'polypeptide(L)'
;MALKAIWKRTKLSALRTNSTVNFDFGQAVTPVMFGLSGYSLSFTKGKGHNVARIQASAALGTGATGVVPLAMTAQMYDNGGNQADPETSYVDFTVLGWTGSNTGTVSLSTGVLQASGSTYEPRSIPSTVYSSGPALGGFEAHYSEGDNQVMTISMGATLSGTNIALSGDMVDNKRQHVAEVELIGGAVLTGVSTPGFAIKTISNQQSGSNVTVSFADAIPANTNLIDCAAFLSGFTATYPSGKAHDVATLQIGPQTGTGQPYVSGTNVIVPGPKAYMTDKGHPSHDQDDDVSGINMTIIGIYA
;
A
#
# COMPACT_ATOMS: atom_id res chain seq x y z
N MET A 1 -0.77 4.20 27.13
CA MET A 1 -0.41 4.97 25.92
C MET A 1 0.03 3.97 24.91
N ALA A 2 -0.52 3.97 23.69
CA ALA A 2 -0.20 2.94 22.73
C ALA A 2 -0.42 3.42 21.30
N LEU A 3 0.48 2.98 20.43
CA LEU A 3 0.21 2.91 19.01
C LEU A 3 -0.93 1.91 18.79
N LYS A 4 -1.89 2.27 17.96
CA LYS A 4 -2.99 1.39 17.54
C LYS A 4 -3.03 1.30 16.03
N ALA A 5 -3.35 0.12 15.50
CA ALA A 5 -3.60 -0.10 14.09
C ALA A 5 -5.07 -0.40 13.83
N ILE A 6 -5.63 0.17 12.75
CA ILE A 6 -6.96 -0.20 12.26
C ILE A 6 -6.86 -0.43 10.76
N TRP A 7 -7.17 -1.65 10.33
CA TRP A 7 -7.23 -2.04 8.93
C TRP A 7 -8.69 -2.09 8.44
N LYS A 8 -8.91 -1.65 7.21
CA LYS A 8 -10.22 -1.78 6.54
C LYS A 8 -10.07 -2.10 5.06
N ARG A 9 -10.83 -3.11 4.63
CA ARG A 9 -11.19 -3.34 3.23
C ARG A 9 -12.44 -2.56 2.87
N THR A 10 -12.37 -1.78 1.80
CA THR A 10 -13.50 -1.01 1.27
C THR A 10 -13.76 -1.39 -0.18
N LYS A 11 -14.97 -1.89 -0.46
CA LYS A 11 -15.41 -2.16 -1.84
C LYS A 11 -15.61 -0.86 -2.61
N LEU A 12 -15.38 -0.89 -3.93
CA LEU A 12 -15.63 0.27 -4.78
C LEU A 12 -17.10 0.69 -4.77
N SER A 13 -18.06 -0.22 -4.61
CA SER A 13 -19.49 0.13 -4.49
C SER A 13 -19.83 0.94 -3.23
N ALA A 14 -18.96 0.92 -2.21
CA ALA A 14 -19.06 1.76 -1.03
C ALA A 14 -18.32 3.11 -1.18
N LEU A 15 -17.45 3.24 -2.19
CA LEU A 15 -16.71 4.47 -2.52
C LEU A 15 -17.53 5.32 -3.49
N ARG A 16 -18.49 6.10 -2.95
CA ARG A 16 -19.21 7.10 -3.75
C ARG A 16 -18.31 8.33 -3.95
N THR A 17 -18.59 9.14 -4.97
CA THR A 17 -17.93 10.45 -5.12
C THR A 17 -18.00 11.23 -3.80
N ASN A 18 -16.84 11.61 -3.24
CA ASN A 18 -16.68 12.30 -1.95
C ASN A 18 -17.03 11.48 -0.69
N SER A 19 -17.09 10.15 -0.75
CA SER A 19 -17.28 9.34 0.47
C SER A 19 -15.99 9.24 1.28
N THR A 20 -16.09 9.44 2.59
CA THR A 20 -15.02 9.17 3.54
C THR A 20 -15.27 7.85 4.27
N VAL A 21 -14.20 7.12 4.54
CA VAL A 21 -14.19 5.92 5.38
C VAL A 21 -13.61 6.30 6.73
N ASN A 22 -14.39 6.13 7.79
CA ASN A 22 -14.00 6.48 9.14
C ASN A 22 -13.23 5.35 9.83
N PHE A 23 -12.11 5.65 10.46
CA PHE A 23 -11.36 4.75 11.34
C PHE A 23 -11.50 5.24 12.78
N ASP A 24 -12.21 4.48 13.62
CA ASP A 24 -12.60 4.89 14.97
C ASP A 24 -11.63 4.32 16.01
N PHE A 25 -10.88 5.20 16.67
CA PHE A 25 -9.95 4.86 17.74
C PHE A 25 -10.56 4.98 19.14
N GLY A 26 -11.78 5.54 19.25
CA GLY A 26 -12.53 5.79 20.48
C GLY A 26 -11.95 6.89 21.39
N GLN A 27 -10.81 7.48 21.03
CA GLN A 27 -10.10 8.50 21.81
C GLN A 27 -9.20 9.34 20.90
N ALA A 28 -8.86 10.56 21.34
CA ALA A 28 -8.01 11.47 20.58
C ALA A 28 -6.72 10.79 20.07
N VAL A 29 -6.41 11.03 18.80
CA VAL A 29 -5.27 10.42 18.10
C VAL A 29 -4.37 11.51 17.57
N THR A 30 -3.09 11.49 17.97
CA THR A 30 -2.07 12.35 17.38
C THR A 30 -0.67 11.83 17.74
N PRO A 31 0.24 11.62 16.77
CA PRO A 31 0.07 11.78 15.32
C PRO A 31 -0.68 10.60 14.67
N VAL A 32 -0.96 10.73 13.37
CA VAL A 32 -1.68 9.74 12.54
C VAL A 32 -0.89 9.48 11.26
N MET A 33 -0.91 8.22 10.82
CA MET A 33 -0.42 7.78 9.51
C MET A 33 -1.41 6.81 8.90
N PHE A 34 -1.53 6.81 7.58
CA PHE A 34 -2.21 5.78 6.82
C PHE A 34 -1.30 5.24 5.71
N GLY A 35 -1.62 4.07 5.20
CA GLY A 35 -0.94 3.48 4.06
C GLY A 35 -1.81 2.45 3.37
N LEU A 36 -1.60 2.31 2.06
CA LEU A 36 -2.21 1.27 1.25
C LEU A 36 -1.63 -0.08 1.69
N SER A 37 -2.50 -1.01 2.07
CA SER A 37 -2.11 -2.37 2.50
C SER A 37 -2.34 -3.40 1.39
N GLY A 38 -3.22 -3.09 0.44
CA GLY A 38 -3.53 -3.93 -0.70
C GLY A 38 -4.70 -3.37 -1.50
N TYR A 39 -4.98 -3.95 -2.67
CA TYR A 39 -6.15 -3.63 -3.49
C TYR A 39 -6.42 -4.72 -4.52
N SER A 40 -7.63 -4.72 -5.06
CA SER A 40 -8.01 -5.51 -6.23
C SER A 40 -8.90 -4.66 -7.12
N LEU A 41 -8.47 -4.43 -8.36
CA LEU A 41 -9.23 -3.72 -9.37
C LEU A 41 -9.45 -4.67 -10.55
N SER A 42 -10.70 -4.98 -10.86
CA SER A 42 -11.06 -5.89 -11.94
C SER A 42 -12.10 -5.24 -12.84
N PHE A 43 -11.95 -5.31 -14.16
CA PHE A 43 -13.02 -4.89 -15.06
C PHE A 43 -14.26 -5.77 -14.89
N THR A 44 -15.42 -5.22 -15.28
CA THR A 44 -16.70 -5.94 -15.22
C THR A 44 -16.64 -7.26 -15.98
N LYS A 45 -17.11 -8.35 -15.34
CA LYS A 45 -17.03 -9.75 -15.84
C LYS A 45 -15.59 -10.27 -16.03
N GLY A 46 -14.61 -9.50 -15.58
CA GLY A 46 -13.18 -9.79 -15.66
C GLY A 46 -12.64 -9.81 -17.07
N LYS A 47 -13.23 -9.12 -18.07
CA LYS A 47 -12.65 -9.07 -19.42
C LYS A 47 -11.34 -8.28 -19.43
N GLY A 48 -10.39 -8.66 -20.28
CA GLY A 48 -9.21 -7.83 -20.56
C GLY A 48 -9.60 -6.57 -21.32
N HIS A 49 -9.02 -5.43 -20.94
CA HIS A 49 -9.11 -4.16 -21.64
C HIS A 49 -7.75 -3.47 -21.70
N ASN A 50 -7.55 -2.60 -22.69
CA ASN A 50 -6.52 -1.57 -22.57
C ASN A 50 -6.80 -0.71 -21.32
N VAL A 51 -5.77 -0.12 -20.75
CA VAL A 51 -5.91 0.72 -19.57
C VAL A 51 -5.54 2.15 -19.90
N ALA A 52 -6.40 3.10 -19.55
CA ALA A 52 -6.10 4.53 -19.59
C ALA A 52 -5.56 5.02 -18.24
N ARG A 53 -6.19 4.59 -17.13
CA ARG A 53 -5.87 5.05 -15.77
C ARG A 53 -6.05 3.94 -14.74
N ILE A 54 -5.18 3.94 -13.74
CA ILE A 54 -5.28 3.14 -12.52
C ILE A 54 -5.01 4.06 -11.33
N GLN A 55 -5.81 3.95 -10.28
CA GLN A 55 -5.60 4.68 -9.03
C GLN A 55 -6.03 3.85 -7.84
N ALA A 56 -5.22 3.88 -6.79
CA ALA A 56 -5.60 3.46 -5.45
C ALA A 56 -4.94 4.44 -4.47
N SER A 57 -5.72 5.38 -3.93
CA SER A 57 -5.20 6.47 -3.13
C SER A 57 -6.14 6.83 -1.99
N ALA A 58 -5.62 7.54 -1.00
CA ALA A 58 -6.42 8.14 0.05
C ALA A 58 -5.87 9.52 0.44
N ALA A 59 -6.78 10.40 0.85
CA ALA A 59 -6.46 11.68 1.46
C ALA A 59 -7.07 11.76 2.86
N LEU A 60 -6.34 12.40 3.79
CA LEU A 60 -6.84 12.63 5.13
C LEU A 60 -7.99 13.66 5.08
N GLY A 61 -9.14 13.30 5.63
CA GLY A 61 -10.27 14.21 5.77
C GLY A 61 -10.27 14.96 7.11
N THR A 62 -11.25 15.83 7.30
CA THR A 62 -11.56 16.43 8.60
C THR A 62 -12.55 15.54 9.36
N GLY A 63 -12.20 15.14 10.58
CA GLY A 63 -12.99 14.21 11.40
C GLY A 63 -13.26 14.70 12.82
N ALA A 64 -14.17 14.02 13.51
CA ALA A 64 -14.40 14.21 14.93
C ALA A 64 -13.21 13.68 15.76
N THR A 65 -13.07 14.13 17.01
CA THR A 65 -12.05 13.63 17.93
C THR A 65 -12.10 12.12 18.05
N GLY A 66 -10.96 11.47 17.81
CA GLY A 66 -10.82 10.01 17.86
C GLY A 66 -11.27 9.26 16.61
N VAL A 67 -11.71 9.97 15.57
CA VAL A 67 -12.01 9.41 14.27
C VAL A 67 -11.03 9.95 13.25
N VAL A 68 -10.40 9.05 12.50
CA VAL A 68 -9.56 9.38 11.36
C VAL A 68 -10.35 9.08 10.08
N PRO A 69 -10.88 10.09 9.38
CA PRO A 69 -11.55 9.89 8.10
C PRO A 69 -10.53 9.87 6.96
N LEU A 70 -10.66 8.88 6.07
CA LEU A 70 -9.92 8.84 4.81
C LEU A 70 -10.89 8.99 3.64
N ALA A 71 -10.68 9.99 2.79
CA ALA A 71 -11.30 10.05 1.47
C ALA A 71 -10.52 9.11 0.55
N MET A 72 -11.08 7.92 0.28
CA MET A 72 -10.42 6.89 -0.54
C MET A 72 -10.89 6.97 -1.99
N THR A 73 -9.96 6.81 -2.92
CA THR A 73 -10.22 6.73 -4.36
C THR A 73 -9.63 5.44 -4.91
N ALA A 74 -10.42 4.72 -5.71
CA ALA A 74 -10.01 3.50 -6.36
C ALA A 74 -10.68 3.39 -7.73
N GLN A 75 -9.89 3.29 -8.81
CA GLN A 75 -10.42 3.21 -10.16
C GLN A 75 -9.44 2.53 -11.12
N MET A 76 -9.99 1.84 -12.10
CA MET A 76 -9.31 1.35 -13.29
C MET A 76 -10.29 1.49 -14.44
N TYR A 77 -9.92 2.16 -15.52
CA TYR A 77 -10.81 2.35 -16.67
C TYR A 77 -10.05 2.45 -18.00
N ASP A 78 -10.79 2.24 -19.09
CA ASP A 78 -10.37 2.42 -20.47
C ASP A 78 -11.09 3.62 -21.12
N ASN A 79 -10.68 4.02 -22.33
CA ASN A 79 -11.31 5.15 -23.02
C ASN A 79 -12.64 4.78 -23.70
N GLY A 80 -12.97 3.48 -23.76
CA GLY A 80 -14.25 2.97 -24.23
C GLY A 80 -15.39 3.08 -23.20
N GLY A 81 -15.09 3.55 -21.97
CA GLY A 81 -16.05 3.69 -20.88
C GLY A 81 -16.21 2.42 -20.03
N ASN A 82 -15.35 1.42 -20.22
CA ASN A 82 -15.29 0.28 -19.31
C ASN A 82 -14.55 0.69 -18.04
N GLN A 83 -15.05 0.24 -16.90
CA GLN A 83 -14.52 0.57 -15.58
C GLN A 83 -14.43 -0.66 -14.69
N ALA A 84 -13.65 -0.53 -13.62
CA ALA A 84 -13.57 -1.51 -12.55
C ALA A 84 -14.97 -1.84 -12.02
N ASP A 85 -15.24 -3.14 -11.87
CA ASP A 85 -16.47 -3.67 -11.30
C ASP A 85 -16.54 -3.25 -9.82
N PRO A 86 -17.55 -2.44 -9.44
CA PRO A 86 -17.62 -1.91 -8.09
C PRO A 86 -17.90 -2.99 -7.03
N GLU A 87 -18.43 -4.16 -7.42
CA GLU A 87 -18.81 -5.21 -6.49
C GLU A 87 -17.71 -6.22 -6.18
N THR A 88 -16.79 -6.42 -7.13
CA THR A 88 -15.65 -7.33 -6.97
C THR A 88 -14.34 -6.60 -6.65
N SER A 89 -14.25 -5.31 -6.97
CA SER A 89 -13.06 -4.50 -6.70
C SER A 89 -13.08 -3.90 -5.29
N TYR A 90 -11.90 -3.73 -4.69
CA TYR A 90 -11.72 -3.14 -3.36
C TYR A 90 -10.35 -2.49 -3.20
N VAL A 91 -10.22 -1.67 -2.14
CA VAL A 91 -8.94 -1.17 -1.61
C VAL A 91 -8.85 -1.46 -0.11
N ASP A 92 -7.65 -1.77 0.33
CA ASP A 92 -7.32 -2.06 1.72
C ASP A 92 -6.38 -0.97 2.25
N PHE A 93 -6.80 -0.28 3.30
CA PHE A 93 -5.99 0.73 3.98
C PHE A 93 -5.82 0.39 5.45
N THR A 94 -4.61 0.62 5.96
CA THR A 94 -4.34 0.63 7.40
C THR A 94 -4.13 2.06 7.87
N VAL A 95 -4.67 2.39 9.04
CA VAL A 95 -4.40 3.62 9.77
C VAL A 95 -3.68 3.27 11.07
N LEU A 96 -2.55 3.94 11.29
CA LEU A 96 -1.83 3.97 12.55
C LEU A 96 -2.12 5.27 13.28
N GLY A 97 -2.42 5.14 14.56
CA GLY A 97 -2.71 6.27 15.42
C GLY A 97 -2.01 6.14 16.75
N TRP A 98 -1.34 7.21 17.18
CA TRP A 98 -0.88 7.30 18.56
C TRP A 98 -2.00 7.80 19.45
N THR A 99 -2.35 7.01 20.46
CA THR A 99 -3.44 7.36 21.38
C THR A 99 -2.92 7.75 22.77
N GLY A 100 -3.45 8.86 23.29
CA GLY A 100 -2.98 9.51 24.53
C GLY A 100 -2.01 10.67 24.27
N SER A 101 -1.26 11.11 25.28
CA SER A 101 -0.27 12.17 25.10
C SER A 101 0.93 11.68 24.30
N ASN A 102 1.25 12.33 23.17
CA ASN A 102 2.54 12.20 22.52
C ASN A 102 3.46 13.32 23.04
N THR A 103 4.53 12.97 23.73
CA THR A 103 5.53 13.94 24.21
C THR A 103 6.53 14.35 23.12
N GLY A 104 6.23 14.06 21.84
CA GLY A 104 7.09 14.36 20.69
C GLY A 104 8.11 13.25 20.36
N THR A 105 7.94 12.05 20.94
CA THR A 105 8.88 10.94 20.83
C THR A 105 8.61 10.01 19.63
N VAL A 106 7.38 10.02 19.12
CA VAL A 106 6.96 9.28 17.93
C VAL A 106 6.47 10.26 16.86
N SER A 107 6.94 10.08 15.62
CA SER A 107 6.49 10.84 14.46
C SER A 107 5.86 9.87 13.45
N LEU A 108 4.58 10.07 13.20
CA LEU A 108 3.83 9.35 12.17
C LEU A 108 3.47 10.36 11.09
N SER A 109 3.83 10.07 9.83
CA SER A 109 3.50 10.98 8.74
C SER A 109 3.14 10.22 7.46
N THR A 110 2.01 10.61 6.87
CA THR A 110 1.58 10.25 5.52
C THR A 110 1.24 11.51 4.74
N GLY A 111 1.57 11.55 3.46
CA GLY A 111 1.15 12.64 2.58
C GLY A 111 2.02 13.90 2.67
N VAL A 112 3.24 13.79 3.19
CA VAL A 112 4.20 14.91 3.15
C VAL A 112 5.02 14.93 1.86
N LEU A 113 4.93 13.87 1.05
CA LEU A 113 5.63 13.75 -0.22
C LEU A 113 4.60 13.35 -1.27
N GLN A 114 4.27 14.33 -2.12
CA GLN A 114 3.60 14.11 -3.39
C GLN A 114 4.68 14.25 -4.46
N ALA A 115 4.85 13.19 -5.25
CA ALA A 115 5.75 13.19 -6.39
C ALA A 115 4.91 13.16 -7.66
N SER A 116 5.18 14.07 -8.59
CA SER A 116 4.71 14.02 -9.98
C SER A 116 5.91 13.75 -10.89
N GLY A 117 5.90 12.65 -11.65
CA GLY A 117 7.03 12.21 -12.46
C GLY A 117 7.90 11.12 -11.79
N SER A 118 8.97 10.67 -12.46
CA SER A 118 9.70 9.44 -12.12
C SER A 118 10.65 9.51 -10.91
N THR A 119 10.85 10.68 -10.29
CA THR A 119 11.81 10.86 -9.18
C THR A 119 11.46 12.06 -8.32
N TYR A 120 11.66 11.95 -6.99
CA TYR A 120 11.30 12.98 -6.00
C TYR A 120 12.42 13.34 -5.03
N GLU A 121 12.37 14.58 -4.51
CA GLU A 121 13.35 15.18 -3.62
C GLU A 121 13.22 14.71 -2.15
N PRO A 122 14.31 14.27 -1.53
CA PRO A 122 14.31 13.73 -0.17
C PRO A 122 13.78 14.69 0.93
N ARG A 123 12.88 14.23 1.84
CA ARG A 123 12.59 14.93 3.12
C ARG A 123 13.44 14.39 4.26
N SER A 124 14.16 15.28 4.94
CA SER A 124 15.07 14.91 6.03
C SER A 124 14.34 14.39 7.28
N ILE A 125 14.74 13.20 7.69
CA ILE A 125 14.44 12.51 8.94
C ILE A 125 15.40 13.06 10.00
N PRO A 126 14.95 13.31 11.25
CA PRO A 126 15.82 13.73 12.34
C PRO A 126 17.01 12.79 12.55
N SER A 127 18.16 13.31 12.97
CA SER A 127 19.39 12.52 13.18
C SER A 127 19.28 11.48 14.30
N THR A 128 18.26 11.56 15.16
CA THR A 128 17.98 10.59 16.22
C THR A 128 16.75 9.75 15.83
N VAL A 129 16.95 8.71 15.03
CA VAL A 129 15.91 7.74 14.69
C VAL A 129 16.39 6.33 15.01
N TYR A 130 15.59 5.62 15.82
CA TYR A 130 15.86 4.24 16.23
C TYR A 130 15.18 3.21 15.33
N SER A 131 14.08 3.58 14.66
CA SER A 131 13.39 2.71 13.70
C SER A 131 12.69 3.54 12.64
N SER A 132 12.73 3.05 11.39
CA SER A 132 12.06 3.68 10.26
C SER A 132 11.55 2.65 9.27
N GLY A 133 10.42 2.95 8.62
CA GLY A 133 9.89 2.15 7.52
C GLY A 133 9.05 3.00 6.56
N PRO A 134 9.28 2.90 5.24
CA PRO A 134 8.51 3.66 4.25
C PRO A 134 7.11 3.06 4.08
N ALA A 135 6.16 3.87 3.64
CA ALA A 135 4.85 3.39 3.23
C ALA A 135 4.36 4.15 2.00
N LEU A 136 3.70 3.41 1.12
CA LEU A 136 2.90 3.94 0.04
C LEU A 136 1.51 4.29 0.59
N GLY A 137 1.18 5.58 0.59
CA GLY A 137 -0.16 6.10 0.92
C GLY A 137 -1.13 6.03 -0.26
N GLY A 138 -0.62 5.83 -1.47
CA GLY A 138 -1.42 5.69 -2.67
C GLY A 138 -0.66 6.01 -3.93
N PHE A 139 -1.29 5.77 -5.07
CA PHE A 139 -0.78 6.14 -6.37
C PHE A 139 -1.91 6.45 -7.35
N GLU A 140 -1.56 7.18 -8.40
CA GLU A 140 -2.32 7.33 -9.63
C GLU A 140 -1.35 7.17 -10.80
N ALA A 141 -1.74 6.41 -11.82
CA ALA A 141 -1.00 6.26 -13.07
C ALA A 141 -1.97 6.42 -14.23
N HIS A 142 -1.63 7.25 -15.22
CA HIS A 142 -2.44 7.43 -16.42
C HIS A 142 -1.59 7.70 -17.67
N TYR A 143 -2.03 7.16 -18.80
CA TYR A 143 -1.43 7.53 -20.09
C TYR A 143 -1.96 8.89 -20.54
N SER A 144 -1.09 9.73 -21.07
CA SER A 144 -1.44 11.06 -21.60
C SER A 144 -2.25 10.98 -22.89
N GLU A 145 -2.09 9.89 -23.66
CA GLU A 145 -2.78 9.66 -24.92
C GLU A 145 -3.35 8.23 -24.97
N GLY A 146 -4.66 8.12 -25.11
CA GLY A 146 -5.32 6.83 -25.36
C GLY A 146 -5.35 5.90 -24.14
N ASP A 147 -5.88 4.70 -24.37
CA ASP A 147 -5.66 3.56 -23.50
C ASP A 147 -4.60 2.68 -24.13
N ASN A 148 -3.78 2.01 -23.31
CA ASN A 148 -2.71 1.17 -23.80
C ASN A 148 -2.75 -0.20 -23.14
N GLN A 149 -2.20 -1.18 -23.85
CA GLN A 149 -1.83 -2.44 -23.23
C GLN A 149 -0.74 -2.18 -22.20
N VAL A 150 -0.80 -2.91 -21.09
CA VAL A 150 0.13 -2.75 -19.97
C VAL A 150 1.14 -3.89 -20.00
N MET A 151 2.43 -3.57 -19.86
CA MET A 151 3.49 -4.56 -19.68
C MET A 151 3.86 -4.68 -18.20
N THR A 152 4.16 -3.54 -17.56
CA THR A 152 4.64 -3.49 -16.19
C THR A 152 3.99 -2.32 -15.46
N ILE A 153 3.61 -2.54 -14.19
CA ILE A 153 3.26 -1.50 -13.25
C ILE A 153 4.15 -1.69 -12.03
N SER A 154 4.90 -0.65 -11.65
CA SER A 154 5.78 -0.66 -10.50
C SER A 154 5.57 0.61 -9.69
N MET A 155 5.30 0.49 -8.40
CA MET A 155 5.20 1.64 -7.49
C MET A 155 6.03 1.38 -6.25
N GLY A 156 6.64 2.41 -5.68
CA GLY A 156 7.57 2.25 -4.58
C GLY A 156 7.76 3.49 -3.73
N ALA A 157 7.99 3.25 -2.45
CA ALA A 157 8.49 4.16 -1.46
C ALA A 157 9.70 3.51 -0.79
N THR A 158 10.86 4.14 -0.87
CA THR A 158 12.11 3.64 -0.31
C THR A 158 12.70 4.64 0.66
N LEU A 159 13.42 4.13 1.67
CA LEU A 159 14.23 4.97 2.54
C LEU A 159 15.66 5.04 1.99
N SER A 160 16.14 6.24 1.72
CA SER A 160 17.52 6.54 1.32
C SER A 160 18.16 7.45 2.37
N GLY A 161 18.92 6.84 3.28
CA GLY A 161 19.48 7.53 4.45
C GLY A 161 18.39 8.09 5.35
N THR A 162 18.40 9.42 5.53
CA THR A 162 17.37 10.14 6.28
C THR A 162 16.22 10.60 5.40
N ASN A 163 15.97 9.98 4.25
CA ASN A 163 14.93 10.49 3.36
C ASN A 163 14.04 9.41 2.79
N ILE A 164 12.82 9.79 2.40
CA ILE A 164 11.90 8.92 1.67
C ILE A 164 11.93 9.33 0.20
N ALA A 165 12.18 8.38 -0.69
CA ALA A 165 12.10 8.54 -2.13
C ALA A 165 10.92 7.75 -2.68
N LEU A 166 10.15 8.36 -3.57
CA LEU A 166 9.03 7.73 -4.27
C LEU A 166 9.43 7.48 -5.73
N SER A 167 9.09 6.31 -6.25
CA SER A 167 9.33 5.93 -7.64
C SER A 167 8.15 5.15 -8.18
N GLY A 168 7.75 5.42 -9.42
CA GLY A 168 6.60 4.79 -10.02
C GLY A 168 6.70 4.75 -11.52
N ASP A 169 6.19 3.68 -12.11
CA ASP A 169 6.21 3.45 -13.55
C ASP A 169 5.01 2.58 -13.97
N MET A 170 4.48 2.88 -15.16
CA MET A 170 3.49 2.05 -15.86
C MET A 170 3.82 2.12 -17.36
N VAL A 171 4.24 0.98 -17.90
CA VAL A 171 4.92 0.89 -19.20
C VAL A 171 4.16 -0.01 -20.17
N ASP A 172 4.12 0.39 -21.44
CA ASP A 172 3.60 -0.41 -22.57
C ASP A 172 4.69 -1.25 -23.29
N ASN A 173 4.31 -2.01 -24.33
CA ASN A 173 5.24 -2.91 -25.06
C ASN A 173 6.29 -2.18 -25.92
N LYS A 174 6.16 -0.87 -26.12
CA LYS A 174 7.11 -0.08 -26.92
C LYS A 174 8.06 0.72 -26.05
N ARG A 175 7.85 0.80 -24.73
CA ARG A 175 8.50 1.79 -23.85
C ARG A 175 8.38 3.23 -24.39
N GLN A 176 7.41 3.47 -25.27
CA GLN A 176 7.21 4.76 -25.94
C GLN A 176 6.15 5.58 -25.21
N HIS A 177 5.26 4.93 -24.45
CA HIS A 177 4.30 5.59 -23.58
C HIS A 177 4.57 5.15 -22.15
N VAL A 178 5.16 6.07 -21.38
CA VAL A 178 5.28 5.98 -19.94
C VAL A 178 4.12 6.77 -19.36
N ALA A 179 3.32 6.14 -18.50
CA ALA A 179 2.24 6.83 -17.84
C ALA A 179 2.78 7.97 -16.96
N GLU A 180 2.02 9.05 -16.84
CA GLU A 180 2.22 10.01 -15.77
C GLU A 180 1.82 9.33 -14.46
N VAL A 181 2.75 9.33 -13.49
CA VAL A 181 2.55 8.71 -12.19
C VAL A 181 2.62 9.77 -11.10
N GLU A 182 1.61 9.75 -10.24
CA GLU A 182 1.57 10.48 -8.98
C GLU A 182 1.60 9.51 -7.81
N LEU A 183 2.45 9.80 -6.82
CA LEU A 183 2.61 8.95 -5.64
C LEU A 183 2.37 9.73 -4.36
N ILE A 184 1.70 9.07 -3.42
CA ILE A 184 1.55 9.53 -2.05
C ILE A 184 2.36 8.58 -1.18
N GLY A 185 3.29 9.11 -0.39
CA GLY A 185 4.10 8.30 0.51
C GLY A 185 4.26 8.89 1.90
N GLY A 186 4.90 8.11 2.75
CA GLY A 186 5.20 8.46 4.14
C GLY A 186 6.20 7.51 4.78
N ALA A 187 6.45 7.72 6.06
CA ALA A 187 7.21 6.79 6.87
C ALA A 187 6.75 6.84 8.32
N VAL A 188 6.90 5.69 8.98
CA VAL A 188 6.85 5.60 10.44
C VAL A 188 8.24 5.85 10.99
N LEU A 189 8.38 6.76 11.94
CA LEU A 189 9.66 7.14 12.57
C LEU A 189 9.53 7.16 14.09
N THR A 190 10.56 6.71 14.79
CA THR A 190 10.66 6.81 16.25
C THR A 190 12.00 7.40 16.68
N GLY A 191 11.95 8.38 17.58
CA GLY A 191 13.11 8.97 18.24
C GLY A 191 13.43 8.34 19.61
N VAL A 192 12.75 7.25 19.98
CA VAL A 192 13.02 6.51 21.23
C VAL A 192 13.35 5.04 20.93
N SER A 193 14.22 4.47 21.76
CA SER A 193 14.71 3.09 21.62
C SER A 193 13.66 2.02 21.97
N THR A 194 12.66 2.35 22.76
CA THR A 194 11.56 1.45 23.16
C THR A 194 10.20 2.14 22.98
N PRO A 195 9.73 2.30 21.74
CA PRO A 195 8.50 3.05 21.45
C PRO A 195 7.20 2.25 21.67
N GLY A 196 7.29 0.99 22.12
CA GLY A 196 6.15 0.07 22.16
C GLY A 196 5.81 -0.54 20.80
N PHE A 197 6.72 -0.45 19.83
CA PHE A 197 6.62 -1.12 18.54
C PHE A 197 8.00 -1.37 17.93
N ALA A 198 8.06 -2.27 16.96
CA ALA A 198 9.22 -2.56 16.15
C ALA A 198 8.81 -2.62 14.67
N ILE A 199 9.74 -2.30 13.77
CA ILE A 199 9.52 -2.29 12.33
C ILE A 199 10.42 -3.32 11.66
N LYS A 200 9.85 -4.13 10.77
CA LYS A 200 10.58 -4.98 9.83
C LYS A 200 10.04 -4.77 8.42
N THR A 201 10.81 -5.17 7.42
CA THR A 201 10.36 -5.16 6.03
C THR A 201 10.39 -6.56 5.46
N ILE A 202 9.49 -6.81 4.52
CA ILE A 202 9.59 -7.93 3.59
C ILE A 202 9.78 -7.35 2.19
N SER A 203 10.62 -7.99 1.40
CA SER A 203 10.98 -7.52 0.07
C SER A 203 10.73 -8.61 -0.97
N ASN A 204 10.31 -8.18 -2.16
CA ASN A 204 10.06 -8.99 -3.34
C ASN A 204 9.27 -10.27 -3.02
N GLN A 205 8.20 -10.15 -2.24
CA GLN A 205 7.38 -11.29 -1.87
C GLN A 205 6.34 -11.57 -2.95
N GLN A 206 6.37 -12.82 -3.43
CA GLN A 206 5.43 -13.36 -4.39
C GLN A 206 5.02 -14.76 -3.94
N SER A 207 4.04 -14.83 -3.04
CA SER A 207 3.66 -16.08 -2.39
C SER A 207 2.15 -16.19 -2.24
N GLY A 208 1.60 -17.35 -2.64
CA GLY A 208 0.23 -17.74 -2.31
C GLY A 208 0.07 -18.25 -0.87
N SER A 209 1.16 -18.40 -0.12
CA SER A 209 1.17 -18.88 1.26
C SER A 209 1.46 -17.76 2.26
N ASN A 210 1.10 -17.98 3.53
CA ASN A 210 1.41 -17.04 4.60
C ASN A 210 2.92 -16.85 4.77
N VAL A 211 3.34 -15.60 4.96
CA VAL A 211 4.73 -15.24 5.29
C VAL A 211 4.79 -14.86 6.77
N THR A 212 5.70 -15.51 7.50
CA THR A 212 5.92 -15.25 8.93
C THR A 212 7.09 -14.29 9.11
N VAL A 213 6.85 -13.16 9.77
CA VAL A 213 7.87 -12.17 10.13
C VAL A 213 8.10 -12.24 11.63
N SER A 214 9.26 -12.75 12.04
CA SER A 214 9.62 -12.85 13.46
C SER A 214 10.12 -11.52 14.01
N PHE A 215 9.62 -11.11 15.16
CA PHE A 215 10.05 -9.92 15.91
C PHE A 215 10.77 -10.27 17.22
N ALA A 216 11.08 -11.55 17.48
CA ALA A 216 11.67 -11.99 18.75
C ALA A 216 13.01 -11.30 19.09
N ASP A 217 13.76 -10.85 18.08
CA ASP A 217 15.02 -10.11 18.15
C ASP A 217 14.84 -8.58 18.24
N ALA A 218 13.64 -8.07 17.96
CA ALA A 218 13.34 -6.65 17.83
C ALA A 218 12.48 -6.10 18.99
N ILE A 219 12.08 -6.95 19.94
CA ILE A 219 11.26 -6.60 21.10
C ILE A 219 11.93 -7.08 22.40
N PRO A 220 11.59 -6.51 23.57
CA PRO A 220 12.17 -6.94 24.84
C PRO A 220 11.92 -8.44 25.11
N ALA A 221 12.88 -9.09 25.76
CA ALA A 221 12.77 -10.51 26.10
C ALA A 221 11.48 -10.80 26.90
N ASN A 222 10.85 -11.95 26.62
CA ASN A 222 9.58 -12.38 27.23
C ASN A 222 8.37 -11.48 26.94
N THR A 223 8.45 -10.64 25.91
CA THR A 223 7.33 -9.81 25.44
C THR A 223 6.65 -10.47 24.24
N ASN A 224 5.32 -10.36 24.15
CA ASN A 224 4.55 -10.76 22.97
C ASN A 224 4.05 -9.54 22.22
N LEU A 225 3.79 -9.72 20.93
CA LEU A 225 3.07 -8.71 20.16
C LEU A 225 1.59 -8.71 20.56
N ILE A 226 1.03 -7.52 20.69
CA ILE A 226 -0.38 -7.31 21.03
C ILE A 226 -1.21 -6.88 19.82
N ASP A 227 -0.57 -6.33 18.79
CA ASP A 227 -1.21 -5.85 17.57
C ASP A 227 -0.15 -5.73 16.44
N CYS A 228 -0.59 -5.52 15.21
CA CYS A 228 0.31 -5.29 14.08
C CYS A 228 -0.31 -4.39 13.00
N ALA A 229 0.56 -3.80 12.19
CA ALA A 229 0.18 -3.11 10.96
C ALA A 229 1.07 -3.58 9.80
N ALA A 230 0.55 -3.50 8.58
CA ALA A 230 1.34 -3.66 7.37
C ALA A 230 0.92 -2.66 6.30
N PHE A 231 1.90 -2.09 5.62
CA PHE A 231 1.70 -1.21 4.48
C PHE A 231 2.54 -1.70 3.33
N LEU A 232 2.05 -1.52 2.10
CA LEU A 232 2.89 -1.59 0.92
C LEU A 232 3.97 -0.51 1.04
N SER A 233 5.22 -0.89 0.88
CA SER A 233 6.32 0.01 0.56
C SER A 233 6.68 -0.06 -0.93
N GLY A 234 6.14 -1.03 -1.66
CA GLY A 234 6.19 -1.05 -3.11
C GLY A 234 5.58 -2.33 -3.67
N PHE A 235 5.43 -2.37 -4.99
CA PHE A 235 5.02 -3.55 -5.73
C PHE A 235 5.50 -3.44 -7.18
N THR A 236 5.66 -4.60 -7.81
CA THR A 236 5.83 -4.75 -9.25
C THR A 236 4.88 -5.83 -9.72
N ALA A 237 4.08 -5.54 -10.75
CA ALA A 237 3.31 -6.53 -11.48
C ALA A 237 3.70 -6.43 -12.96
N THR A 238 4.13 -7.54 -13.55
CA THR A 238 4.58 -7.55 -14.95
C THR A 238 4.12 -8.78 -15.69
N TYR A 239 3.80 -8.61 -16.96
CA TYR A 239 3.66 -9.73 -17.89
C TYR A 239 5.04 -10.24 -18.34
N PRO A 240 5.13 -11.50 -18.78
CA PRO A 240 6.37 -12.11 -19.21
C PRO A 240 6.84 -11.59 -20.56
N SER A 241 8.11 -11.85 -20.88
CA SER A 241 8.70 -11.67 -22.22
C SER A 241 8.73 -10.23 -22.76
N GLY A 242 8.50 -9.23 -21.92
CA GLY A 242 8.50 -7.81 -22.31
C GLY A 242 7.35 -7.43 -23.24
N LYS A 243 6.22 -8.16 -23.16
CA LYS A 243 5.02 -7.89 -23.94
C LYS A 243 3.97 -7.24 -23.05
N ALA A 244 3.27 -6.29 -23.63
CA ALA A 244 2.09 -5.69 -23.02
C ALA A 244 0.86 -6.49 -23.42
N HIS A 245 -0.09 -6.57 -22.50
CA HIS A 245 -1.35 -7.24 -22.69
C HIS A 245 -2.48 -6.36 -22.16
N ASP A 246 -3.69 -6.77 -22.49
CA ASP A 246 -4.88 -6.21 -21.87
C ASP A 246 -4.87 -6.56 -20.37
N VAL A 247 -5.51 -5.73 -19.55
CA VAL A 247 -5.64 -5.97 -18.12
C VAL A 247 -7.09 -6.28 -17.82
N ALA A 248 -7.32 -7.41 -17.18
CA ALA A 248 -8.61 -7.84 -16.64
C ALA A 248 -8.69 -7.58 -15.13
N THR A 249 -7.64 -7.93 -14.41
CA THR A 249 -7.53 -7.73 -12.96
C THR A 249 -6.10 -7.37 -12.60
N LEU A 250 -5.95 -6.37 -11.73
CA LEU A 250 -4.74 -6.05 -10.98
C LEU A 250 -5.03 -6.22 -9.49
N GLN A 251 -4.24 -7.04 -8.81
CA GLN A 251 -4.41 -7.38 -7.41
C GLN A 251 -3.07 -7.33 -6.69
N ILE A 252 -2.94 -6.46 -5.70
CA ILE A 252 -1.68 -6.24 -4.97
C ILE A 252 -1.94 -6.38 -3.47
N GLY A 253 -1.01 -7.01 -2.76
CA GLY A 253 -1.00 -7.09 -1.30
C GLY A 253 -1.31 -8.48 -0.76
N PRO A 254 -1.68 -8.59 0.53
CA PRO A 254 -2.07 -9.85 1.14
C PRO A 254 -3.37 -10.39 0.51
N GLN A 255 -3.42 -11.70 0.29
CA GLN A 255 -4.46 -12.29 -0.55
C GLN A 255 -5.16 -13.54 -0.03
N THR A 256 -4.65 -14.16 1.03
CA THR A 256 -5.30 -15.33 1.64
C THR A 256 -6.18 -14.90 2.82
N GLY A 257 -7.23 -15.67 3.09
CA GLY A 257 -8.16 -15.39 4.19
C GLY A 257 -8.82 -14.01 4.08
N THR A 258 -8.74 -13.22 5.14
CA THR A 258 -9.28 -11.84 5.17
C THR A 258 -8.37 -10.82 4.47
N GLY A 259 -7.12 -11.18 4.16
CA GLY A 259 -6.09 -10.23 3.69
C GLY A 259 -5.54 -9.31 4.79
N GLN A 260 -5.96 -9.48 6.05
CA GLN A 260 -5.46 -8.69 7.17
C GLN A 260 -4.27 -9.40 7.84
N PRO A 261 -3.10 -8.73 8.00
CA PRO A 261 -2.02 -9.23 8.84
C PRO A 261 -2.47 -9.42 10.30
N TYR A 262 -1.92 -10.44 10.97
CA TYR A 262 -2.27 -10.74 12.36
C TYR A 262 -1.08 -11.21 13.19
N VAL A 263 -1.17 -11.07 14.51
CA VAL A 263 -0.12 -11.49 15.44
C VAL A 263 -0.27 -12.95 15.88
N SER A 264 0.86 -13.63 16.08
CA SER A 264 0.95 -14.96 16.68
C SER A 264 2.21 -15.05 17.55
N GLY A 265 2.06 -14.75 18.84
CA GLY A 265 3.17 -14.67 19.80
C GLY A 265 4.08 -13.49 19.48
N THR A 266 5.32 -13.78 19.09
CA THR A 266 6.32 -12.79 18.67
C THR A 266 6.38 -12.60 17.15
N ASN A 267 5.46 -13.20 16.40
CA ASN A 267 5.43 -13.13 14.94
C ASN A 267 4.25 -12.30 14.44
N VAL A 268 4.46 -11.64 13.30
CA VAL A 268 3.37 -11.14 12.45
C VAL A 268 3.25 -12.07 11.26
N ILE A 269 2.01 -12.48 10.95
CA ILE A 269 1.69 -13.31 9.79
C ILE A 269 1.08 -12.43 8.72
N VAL A 270 1.71 -12.39 7.55
CA VAL A 270 1.23 -11.69 6.35
C VAL A 270 0.56 -12.72 5.42
N PRO A 271 -0.77 -12.66 5.20
CA PRO A 271 -1.48 -13.68 4.45
C PRO A 271 -1.24 -13.60 2.93
N GLY A 272 -0.48 -14.51 2.34
CA GLY A 272 -0.29 -14.62 0.88
C GLY A 272 0.10 -13.30 0.19
N PRO A 273 1.20 -12.65 0.58
CA PRO A 273 1.65 -11.42 -0.05
C PRO A 273 2.03 -11.66 -1.51
N LYS A 274 1.34 -11.01 -2.45
CA LYS A 274 1.63 -11.11 -3.88
C LYS A 274 1.24 -9.86 -4.64
N ALA A 275 1.87 -9.68 -5.80
CA ALA A 275 1.42 -8.77 -6.85
C ALA A 275 0.91 -9.64 -8.00
N TYR A 276 -0.27 -9.33 -8.51
CA TYR A 276 -0.91 -10.13 -9.54
C TYR A 276 -1.61 -9.32 -10.63
N MET A 277 -1.40 -9.63 -11.90
CA MET A 277 -2.06 -9.01 -13.06
C MET A 277 -2.49 -10.09 -14.06
N THR A 278 -3.66 -9.94 -14.68
CA THR A 278 -4.24 -10.94 -15.62
C THR A 278 -4.82 -10.35 -16.86
N ASP A 279 -4.78 -11.13 -17.93
CA ASP A 279 -5.57 -10.96 -19.15
C ASP A 279 -6.55 -12.14 -19.31
N LYS A 280 -7.82 -11.95 -18.95
CA LYS A 280 -8.80 -13.05 -18.99
C LYS A 280 -9.23 -13.34 -20.41
N GLY A 281 -9.02 -14.58 -20.82
CA GLY A 281 -9.29 -15.07 -22.18
C GLY A 281 -8.06 -15.68 -22.82
N HIS A 282 -6.89 -15.44 -22.23
CA HIS A 282 -5.60 -15.94 -22.71
C HIS A 282 -4.79 -16.56 -21.56
N PRO A 283 -4.96 -17.86 -21.27
CA PRO A 283 -4.19 -18.55 -20.23
C PRO A 283 -2.68 -18.66 -20.51
N SER A 284 -2.20 -18.11 -21.64
CA SER A 284 -0.79 -17.94 -21.97
C SER A 284 -0.25 -16.55 -21.65
N HIS A 285 -1.09 -15.65 -21.11
CA HIS A 285 -0.74 -14.30 -20.66
C HIS A 285 -0.72 -14.26 -19.12
N ASP A 286 -0.26 -15.35 -18.51
CA ASP A 286 0.03 -15.37 -17.08
C ASP A 286 1.16 -14.38 -16.80
N GLN A 287 1.15 -13.75 -15.64
CA GLN A 287 2.21 -12.83 -15.25
C GLN A 287 3.57 -13.51 -15.07
N ASP A 288 4.61 -12.69 -14.99
CA ASP A 288 5.94 -13.12 -14.62
C ASP A 288 6.11 -13.06 -13.08
N ASP A 289 5.99 -14.22 -12.43
CA ASP A 289 6.15 -14.37 -10.98
C ASP A 289 7.61 -14.23 -10.50
N ASP A 290 8.60 -14.32 -11.40
CA ASP A 290 10.01 -14.16 -11.04
C ASP A 290 10.37 -12.67 -10.84
N VAL A 291 9.64 -11.79 -11.52
CA VAL A 291 9.82 -10.33 -11.46
C VAL A 291 8.73 -9.63 -10.63
N SER A 292 7.52 -10.18 -10.62
CA SER A 292 6.41 -9.61 -9.86
C SER A 292 6.55 -9.90 -8.37
N GLY A 293 6.13 -8.95 -7.53
CA GLY A 293 6.17 -9.12 -6.09
C GLY A 293 5.80 -7.84 -5.34
N ILE A 294 5.69 -7.94 -4.03
CA ILE A 294 5.43 -6.79 -3.15
C ILE A 294 6.53 -6.59 -2.13
N ASN A 295 6.74 -5.33 -1.78
CA ASN A 295 7.51 -4.90 -0.62
C ASN A 295 6.52 -4.38 0.42
N MET A 296 6.70 -4.76 1.68
CA MET A 296 5.88 -4.25 2.77
C MET A 296 6.70 -3.83 3.96
N THR A 297 6.26 -2.76 4.62
CA THR A 297 6.67 -2.40 5.97
C THR A 297 5.69 -3.01 6.96
N ILE A 298 6.22 -3.84 7.86
CA ILE A 298 5.49 -4.60 8.87
C ILE A 298 5.84 -4.03 10.24
N ILE A 299 4.83 -3.77 11.06
CA ILE A 299 4.99 -3.19 12.40
C ILE A 299 4.40 -4.17 13.41
N GLY A 300 5.23 -4.63 14.34
CA GLY A 300 4.80 -5.37 15.51
C GLY A 300 4.64 -4.41 16.69
N ILE A 301 3.46 -4.35 17.29
CA ILE A 301 3.14 -3.50 18.44
C ILE A 301 3.22 -4.36 19.70
N TYR A 302 3.89 -3.88 20.74
CA TYR A 302 4.07 -4.57 22.02
C TYR A 302 3.80 -3.63 23.21
N ALA A 303 3.48 -4.22 24.36
CA ALA A 303 3.28 -3.50 25.62
C ALA A 303 4.59 -3.35 26.41
#